data_AF-A0A842I9K7-F1
#
_entry.id   AF-A0A842I9K7-F1
#
_cell.length_a   1.000
_cell.length_b   1.000
_cell.length_c   1.000
_cell.angle_alpha   90.00
_cell.angle_beta   90.00
_cell.angle_gamma   90.00
#
_symmetry.space_group_name_H-M   'P 1'
#
loop_
_entity.id
_entity.type
_entity.pdbx_description
1 polymer ?
#
loop_
_entity_poly.entity_id
_entity_poly.type
_entity_poly.pdbx_seq_one_letter_code
_entity_poly.pdbx_strand_id
1 'polypeptide(L)'
;MTSLSAEALAPIRQRFIDALRDREARMRAALTQAPLHQPDRLLDDIHKIRGVAPMLGMAGLGALAAEAEDRLEPWVSAAIAAAPQDMHIPEEVRDCLQALHAEITATLG
;
A
#
# COMPACT_ATOMS: atom_id res chain seq x y z
N MET A 1 -23.67 -4.22 16.40
CA MET A 1 -22.60 -3.21 16.20
C MET A 1 -23.16 -2.13 15.30
N THR A 2 -23.33 -0.91 15.81
CA THR A 2 -23.76 0.24 15.00
C THR A 2 -22.57 0.72 14.15
N SER A 3 -22.67 0.63 12.83
CA SER A 3 -21.66 1.25 11.95
C SER A 3 -21.78 2.77 12.05
N LEU A 4 -20.66 3.47 11.99
CA LEU A 4 -20.65 4.94 11.91
C LEU A 4 -21.41 5.42 10.65
N SER A 5 -22.07 6.57 10.74
CA SER A 5 -22.70 7.19 9.56
C SER A 5 -21.64 7.70 8.57
N ALA A 6 -22.04 7.89 7.31
CA ALA A 6 -21.15 8.46 6.29
C ALA A 6 -20.60 9.84 6.69
N GLU A 7 -21.41 10.67 7.34
CA GLU A 7 -20.99 11.98 7.87
C GLU A 7 -19.96 11.85 8.99
N ALA A 8 -20.14 10.89 9.90
CA ALA A 8 -19.17 10.62 10.97
C ALA A 8 -17.84 10.07 10.42
N LEU A 9 -17.87 9.37 9.29
CA LEU A 9 -16.67 8.86 8.61
C LEU A 9 -15.96 9.90 7.74
N ALA A 10 -16.62 11.00 7.35
CA ALA A 10 -16.07 11.96 6.40
C ALA A 10 -14.69 12.54 6.83
N PRO A 11 -14.46 12.94 8.09
CA PRO A 11 -13.13 13.42 8.52
C PRO A 11 -12.06 12.33 8.48
N ILE A 12 -12.43 11.08 8.78
CA ILE A 12 -11.52 9.92 8.72
C ILE A 12 -11.16 9.63 7.27
N ARG A 13 -12.16 9.66 6.38
CA ARG A 13 -11.97 9.51 4.94
C ARG A 13 -11.04 10.58 4.38
N GLN A 14 -11.22 11.84 4.76
CA GLN A 14 -10.35 12.92 4.31
C GLN A 14 -8.89 12.70 4.76
N ARG A 15 -8.66 12.39 6.04
CA ARG A 15 -7.31 12.09 6.55
C ARG A 15 -6.68 10.88 5.86
N PHE A 16 -7.48 9.86 5.56
CA PHE A 16 -7.02 8.70 4.81
C PHE A 16 -6.58 9.08 3.40
N ILE A 17 -7.38 9.87 2.67
CA ILE A 17 -7.04 10.38 1.34
C ILE A 17 -5.76 11.22 1.38
N ASP A 18 -5.61 12.12 2.35
CA ASP A 18 -4.40 12.94 2.49
C ASP A 18 -3.16 12.07 2.70
N ALA A 19 -3.23 11.10 3.61
CA ALA A 19 -2.15 10.15 3.83
C ALA A 19 -1.94 9.21 2.63
N LEU A 20 -2.97 8.93 1.83
CA LEU A 20 -2.87 8.08 0.64
C LEU A 20 -2.02 8.75 -0.45
N ARG A 21 -2.03 10.08 -0.57
CA ARG A 21 -1.12 10.81 -1.49
C ARG A 21 0.35 10.62 -1.14
N ASP A 22 0.68 10.67 0.15
CA ASP A 22 2.05 10.44 0.59
C ASP A 22 2.50 8.99 0.35
N ARG A 23 1.57 8.03 0.51
CA ARG A 23 1.82 6.61 0.23
C ARG A 23 1.98 6.35 -1.26
N GLU A 24 1.15 6.98 -2.10
CA GLU A 24 1.24 6.92 -3.57
C GLU A 24 2.63 7.35 -4.03
N ALA A 25 3.12 8.50 -3.54
CA ALA A 25 4.43 9.01 -3.93
C ALA A 25 5.56 8.03 -3.56
N ARG A 26 5.48 7.39 -2.39
CA ARG A 26 6.46 6.38 -1.95
C ARG A 26 6.35 5.08 -2.74
N MET A 27 5.14 4.63 -3.07
CA MET A 27 4.92 3.44 -3.90
C MET A 27 5.44 3.66 -5.31
N ARG A 28 5.18 4.83 -5.91
CA ARG A 28 5.74 5.22 -7.21
C ARG A 28 7.27 5.24 -7.18
N ALA A 29 7.87 5.78 -6.11
CA ALA A 29 9.33 5.74 -5.95
C ALA A 29 9.84 4.30 -5.90
N ALA A 30 9.21 3.43 -5.11
CA ALA A 30 9.57 2.00 -5.03
C ALA A 30 9.45 1.26 -6.36
N LEU A 31 8.45 1.61 -7.19
CA LEU A 31 8.26 1.02 -8.51
C LEU A 31 9.28 1.51 -9.54
N THR A 32 9.80 2.73 -9.41
CA THR A 32 10.68 3.36 -10.41
C THR A 32 12.16 3.33 -10.04
N GLN A 33 12.49 3.19 -8.75
CA GLN A 33 13.85 3.21 -8.24
C GLN A 33 14.28 1.81 -7.83
N ALA A 34 15.49 1.43 -8.24
CA ALA A 34 16.21 0.29 -7.70
C ALA A 34 17.60 0.78 -7.25
N PRO A 35 18.10 0.31 -6.10
CA PRO A 35 17.50 -0.65 -5.17
C PRO A 35 16.43 -0.02 -4.23
N LEU A 36 15.54 -0.84 -3.68
CA LEU A 36 14.56 -0.38 -2.69
C LEU A 36 15.21 -0.23 -1.31
N HIS A 37 15.35 1.00 -0.82
CA HIS A 37 16.05 1.28 0.44
C HIS A 37 15.20 1.10 1.72
N GLN A 38 13.87 1.15 1.64
CA GLN A 38 12.95 1.05 2.79
C GLN A 38 11.78 0.09 2.49
N PRO A 39 12.05 -1.21 2.31
CA PRO A 39 11.03 -2.21 2.01
C PRO A 39 9.98 -2.39 3.13
N ASP A 40 10.41 -2.27 4.38
CA ASP A 40 9.57 -2.29 5.59
C ASP A 40 8.55 -1.16 5.60
N ARG A 41 8.97 0.06 5.23
CA ARG A 41 8.07 1.21 5.17
C ARG A 41 7.00 1.06 4.08
N LEU A 42 7.35 0.46 2.95
CA LEU A 42 6.38 0.17 1.89
C LEU A 42 5.34 -0.86 2.37
N LEU A 43 5.80 -1.90 3.07
CA LEU A 43 4.93 -2.91 3.67
C LEU A 43 3.96 -2.29 4.69
N ASP A 44 4.45 -1.44 5.59
CA ASP A 44 3.65 -0.71 6.57
C ASP A 44 2.57 0.17 5.93
N ASP A 45 2.90 0.83 4.82
CA ASP A 45 1.96 1.67 4.09
C ASP A 45 0.83 0.84 3.47
N ILE A 46 1.17 -0.30 2.85
CA ILE A 46 0.23 -1.23 2.25
C ILE A 46 -0.67 -1.86 3.33
N HIS A 47 -0.09 -2.28 4.46
CA HIS A 47 -0.84 -2.80 5.61
C HIS A 47 -1.92 -1.82 6.10
N LYS A 48 -1.57 -0.52 6.19
CA LYS A 48 -2.52 0.53 6.58
C LYS A 48 -3.63 0.70 5.54
N ILE A 49 -3.31 0.61 4.25
CA ILE A 49 -4.32 0.68 3.18
C ILE A 49 -5.26 -0.53 3.28
N ARG A 50 -4.74 -1.75 3.42
CA ARG A 50 -5.51 -2.99 3.59
C ARG A 50 -6.54 -2.86 4.72
N GLY A 51 -6.11 -2.37 5.88
CA GLY A 51 -6.97 -2.28 7.06
C GLY A 51 -8.02 -1.17 6.97
N VAL A 52 -7.64 0.02 6.47
CA VAL A 52 -8.48 1.23 6.58
C VAL A 52 -9.39 1.42 5.35
N ALA A 53 -8.94 1.03 4.16
CA ALA A 53 -9.70 1.27 2.93
C ALA A 53 -11.11 0.62 2.95
N PRO A 54 -11.29 -0.66 3.35
CA PRO A 54 -12.62 -1.28 3.41
C PRO A 54 -13.56 -0.58 4.38
N MET A 55 -13.05 -0.12 5.53
CA MET A 55 -13.83 0.61 6.54
C MET A 55 -14.40 1.93 6.01
N LEU A 56 -13.75 2.49 4.99
CA LEU A 56 -14.13 3.75 4.36
C LEU A 56 -14.89 3.56 3.04
N GLY A 57 -15.35 2.34 2.74
CA GLY A 57 -16.09 2.02 1.53
C GLY A 57 -15.22 1.86 0.28
N MET A 58 -13.90 1.70 0.43
CA MET A 58 -12.93 1.48 -0.66
C MET A 58 -12.49 0.01 -0.66
N ALA A 59 -13.45 -0.90 -0.80
CA ALA A 59 -13.18 -2.34 -0.69
C ALA A 59 -12.22 -2.87 -1.76
N GLY A 60 -12.31 -2.37 -3.00
CA GLY A 60 -11.40 -2.73 -4.09
C GLY A 60 -9.94 -2.39 -3.77
N LEU A 61 -9.69 -1.16 -3.31
CA LEU A 61 -8.38 -0.71 -2.83
C LEU A 61 -7.85 -1.59 -1.69
N GLY A 62 -8.71 -1.97 -0.74
CA GLY A 62 -8.33 -2.87 0.36
C GLY A 62 -7.96 -4.28 -0.11
N ALA A 63 -8.65 -4.82 -1.11
CA ALA A 63 -8.38 -6.14 -1.67
C ALA A 63 -7.03 -6.17 -2.41
N LEU A 64 -6.75 -5.16 -3.24
CA LEU A 64 -5.45 -5.03 -3.92
C LEU A 64 -4.30 -4.82 -2.93
N ALA A 65 -4.54 -4.09 -1.84
CA ALA A 65 -3.56 -3.94 -0.78
C ALA A 65 -3.29 -5.26 -0.05
N ALA A 66 -4.31 -6.09 0.18
CA ALA A 66 -4.11 -7.43 0.74
C ALA A 66 -3.25 -8.32 -0.17
N GLU A 67 -3.54 -8.34 -1.47
CA GLU A 67 -2.76 -9.13 -2.43
C GLU A 67 -1.31 -8.66 -2.52
N ALA A 68 -1.08 -7.34 -2.56
CA ALA A 68 0.27 -6.77 -2.54
C ALA A 68 1.02 -7.08 -1.24
N GLU A 69 0.34 -7.04 -0.08
CA GLU A 69 0.94 -7.38 1.22
C GLU A 69 1.37 -8.85 1.27
N ASP A 70 0.49 -9.77 0.84
CA ASP A 70 0.75 -11.21 0.84
C ASP A 70 1.96 -11.62 -0.01
N ARG A 71 2.29 -10.81 -1.04
CA ARG A 71 3.47 -11.02 -1.91
C ARG A 71 4.69 -10.28 -1.40
N LEU A 72 4.51 -9.09 -0.85
CA LEU A 72 5.60 -8.24 -0.38
C LEU A 72 6.18 -8.75 0.95
N GLU A 73 5.37 -9.17 1.91
CA GLU A 73 5.80 -9.57 3.25
C GLU A 73 6.87 -10.68 3.25
N PRO A 74 6.73 -11.79 2.49
CA PRO A 74 7.76 -12.83 2.44
C PRO A 74 9.09 -12.31 1.88
N TRP A 75 9.02 -11.45 0.85
CA TRP A 75 10.21 -10.85 0.25
C TRP A 75 10.92 -9.88 1.20
N VAL A 76 10.17 -9.01 1.89
CA VAL A 76 10.74 -8.10 2.90
C VAL A 76 11.34 -8.87 4.08
N SER A 77 10.70 -9.97 4.50
CA SER A 77 11.25 -10.81 5.56
C SER A 77 12.58 -11.46 5.16
N ALA A 78 12.66 -11.99 3.93
CA ALA A 78 13.90 -12.54 3.37
C ALA A 78 14.97 -11.46 3.19
N ALA A 79 14.57 -10.27 2.77
CA ALA A 79 15.43 -9.11 2.61
C ALA A 79 16.16 -8.73 3.89
N ILE A 80 15.41 -8.53 4.96
CA ILE A 80 15.95 -8.09 6.25
C ILE A 80 16.95 -9.12 6.78
N ALA A 81 16.67 -10.41 6.57
CA ALA A 81 17.57 -11.49 6.95
C ALA A 81 18.87 -11.55 6.14
N ALA A 82 18.86 -11.11 4.87
CA ALA A 82 19.98 -11.27 3.94
C ALA A 82 20.94 -10.05 3.85
N ALA A 83 20.65 -8.94 4.53
CA ALA A 83 21.39 -7.66 4.44
C ALA A 83 21.73 -7.16 3.01
N PRO A 84 20.80 -7.17 2.02
CA PRO A 84 21.15 -6.81 0.65
C PRO A 84 20.98 -5.31 0.40
N GLN A 85 22.06 -4.67 -0.05
CA GLN A 85 22.06 -3.28 -0.49
C GLN A 85 21.50 -3.11 -1.92
N ASP A 86 21.26 -4.22 -2.63
CA ASP A 86 20.95 -4.26 -4.07
C ASP A 86 19.71 -5.09 -4.42
N MET A 87 18.73 -5.13 -3.51
CA MET A 87 17.54 -5.92 -3.74
C MET A 87 16.61 -5.31 -4.79
N HIS A 88 16.32 -6.12 -5.79
CA HIS A 88 15.33 -5.83 -6.80
C HIS A 88 13.99 -6.45 -6.39
N ILE A 89 12.91 -5.68 -6.55
CA ILE A 89 11.55 -6.18 -6.34
C ILE A 89 11.28 -7.25 -7.42
N PRO A 90 10.90 -8.49 -7.04
CA PRO A 90 10.49 -9.53 -7.98
C PRO A 90 9.35 -9.06 -8.87
N GLU A 91 9.27 -9.57 -10.11
CA GLU A 91 8.26 -9.17 -11.09
C GLU A 91 6.83 -9.38 -10.56
N GLU A 92 6.55 -10.51 -9.93
CA GLU A 92 5.25 -10.79 -9.30
C GLU A 92 4.86 -9.80 -8.20
N VAL A 93 5.82 -9.34 -7.39
CA VAL A 93 5.57 -8.32 -6.36
C VAL A 93 5.35 -6.97 -7.03
N ARG A 94 6.12 -6.66 -8.07
CA ARG A 94 5.99 -5.44 -8.86
C ARG A 94 4.63 -5.34 -9.52
N ASP A 95 4.10 -6.41 -10.09
CA ASP A 95 2.79 -6.44 -10.75
C ASP A 95 1.67 -6.13 -9.75
N CYS A 96 1.69 -6.74 -8.56
CA CYS A 96 0.73 -6.43 -7.50
C CYS A 96 0.84 -4.98 -7.03
N LEU A 97 2.07 -4.46 -6.87
CA LEU A 97 2.30 -3.05 -6.50
C LEU A 97 1.82 -2.09 -7.60
N GLN A 98 1.96 -2.44 -8.87
CA GLN A 98 1.44 -1.65 -9.99
C GLN A 98 -0.08 -1.62 -10.01
N ALA A 99 -0.74 -2.77 -9.80
CA ALA A 99 -2.19 -2.84 -9.71
C ALA A 99 -2.73 -1.97 -8.55
N LEU A 100 -2.08 -2.07 -7.38
CA LEU A 100 -2.41 -1.24 -6.24
C LEU A 100 -2.16 0.25 -6.50
N HIS A 101 -1.03 0.60 -7.12
CA HIS A 101 -0.70 1.98 -7.48
C HIS A 101 -1.72 2.60 -8.45
N ALA A 102 -2.19 1.83 -9.43
CA ALA A 102 -3.23 2.25 -10.36
C ALA A 102 -4.55 2.55 -9.63
N GLU A 103 -4.97 1.68 -8.71
CA GLU A 103 -6.19 1.90 -7.91
C GLU A 103 -6.07 3.09 -6.96
N ILE A 104 -4.90 3.28 -6.35
CA ILE A 104 -4.62 4.47 -5.54
C ILE A 104 -4.76 5.74 -6.39
N THR A 105 -4.18 5.74 -7.59
CA THR A 105 -4.27 6.88 -8.52
C THR A 105 -5.72 7.16 -8.90
N ALA A 106 -6.49 6.13 -9.24
CA ALA A 106 -7.92 6.25 -9.54
C ALA A 106 -8.74 6.78 -8.34
N THR A 107 -8.37 6.38 -7.11
CA THR A 107 -9.01 6.84 -5.88
C THR A 107 -8.71 8.32 -5.59
N LEU A 108 -7.52 8.79 -5.97
CA LEU A 108 -7.07 10.16 -5.71
C LEU A 108 -7.59 11.18 -6.73
N GLY A 109 -7.88 10.75 -7.95
CA GLY A 109 -8.41 11.60 -9.04
C GLY A 109 -7.32 12.38 -9.76
#